data_AF-A0A2X1PUW9-F1
#
_entry.id   AF-A0A2X1PUW9-F1
#
_cell.length_a   1.000
_cell.length_b   1.000
_cell.length_c   1.000
_cell.angle_alpha   90.00
_cell.angle_beta   90.00
_cell.angle_gamma   90.00
#
_symmetry.space_group_name_H-M   'P 1'
#
loop_
_entity.id
_entity.type
_entity.pdbx_description
1 polymer ?
#
loop_
_entity_poly.entity_id
_entity_poly.type
_entity_poly.pdbx_seq_one_letter_code
_entity_poly.pdbx_strand_id
1 'polypeptide(L)'
;MTMMISEVTFNKIFPHAVKGVYQAISAQIEKAGCVTKMQQAMFLAQCGHESGGFTRFKENLNYSWLGLSKTFRKYFPDPLTAKKYERKPELIANRVYANRLGNGDEKSGDGWKYRGRGLIQITG
;
A
#
# COMPACT_ATOMS: atom_id res chain seq x y z
N MET A 1 27.48 6.28 -5.07
CA MET A 1 27.47 6.46 -3.61
C MET A 1 26.05 6.22 -3.15
N THR A 2 25.89 5.89 -1.88
CA THR A 2 24.99 4.82 -1.44
C THR A 2 24.26 5.30 -0.19
N MET A 3 23.12 4.68 0.15
CA MET A 3 22.41 4.91 1.41
C MET A 3 23.34 5.27 2.59
N MET A 4 23.01 6.34 3.33
CA MET A 4 23.84 6.91 4.40
C MET A 4 23.91 5.99 5.64
N ILE A 5 22.97 5.05 5.77
CA ILE A 5 22.99 4.02 6.80
C ILE A 5 23.29 2.66 6.18
N SER A 6 24.00 1.81 6.92
CA SER A 6 24.23 0.43 6.49
C SER A 6 22.94 -0.40 6.54
N GLU A 7 22.93 -1.53 5.82
CA GLU A 7 21.84 -2.51 5.91
C GLU A 7 21.67 -3.04 7.34
N VAL A 8 22.78 -3.21 8.06
CA VAL A 8 22.75 -3.62 9.48
C VAL A 8 21.99 -2.60 10.32
N THR A 9 22.24 -1.31 10.14
CA THR A 9 21.52 -0.25 10.84
C THR A 9 20.05 -0.21 10.42
N PHE A 10 19.75 -0.32 9.13
CA PHE A 10 18.38 -0.36 8.62
C PHE A 10 17.58 -1.52 9.25
N ASN A 11 18.14 -2.73 9.28
CA ASN A 11 17.49 -3.91 9.85
C ASN A 11 17.34 -3.84 11.38
N LYS A 12 18.17 -3.06 12.08
CA LYS A 12 17.94 -2.78 13.51
C LYS A 12 16.71 -1.91 13.74
N ILE A 13 16.43 -0.98 12.83
CA ILE A 13 15.28 -0.07 12.90
C ILE A 13 14.01 -0.76 12.41
N PHE A 14 14.11 -1.54 11.32
CA PHE A 14 13.00 -2.25 10.69
C PHE A 14 13.26 -3.76 10.67
N PRO A 15 13.19 -4.44 11.83
CA PRO A 15 13.62 -5.84 11.98
C PRO A 15 12.80 -6.87 11.20
N HIS A 16 11.63 -6.47 10.70
CA HIS A 16 10.74 -7.33 9.92
C HIS A 16 10.60 -6.89 8.47
N ALA A 17 11.44 -5.95 8.01
CA ALA A 17 11.43 -5.51 6.63
C ALA A 17 11.60 -6.69 5.67
N VAL A 18 10.85 -6.67 4.57
CA VAL A 18 10.99 -7.71 3.54
C VAL A 18 12.41 -7.68 2.97
N LYS A 19 12.99 -8.88 2.78
CA LYS A 19 14.34 -9.04 2.21
C LYS A 19 14.44 -8.32 0.86
N GLY A 20 15.53 -7.59 0.65
CA GLY A 20 15.78 -6.87 -0.60
C GLY A 20 15.34 -5.40 -0.60
N VAL A 21 14.53 -4.97 0.37
CA VAL A 21 14.01 -3.59 0.42
C VAL A 21 15.12 -2.57 0.61
N TYR A 22 16.09 -2.86 1.49
CA TYR A 22 17.24 -1.99 1.69
C TYR A 22 17.99 -1.73 0.36
N GLN A 23 18.27 -2.81 -0.39
CA GLN A 23 18.98 -2.74 -1.67
C GLN A 23 18.17 -1.96 -2.71
N ALA A 24 16.86 -2.20 -2.78
CA ALA A 24 15.96 -1.49 -3.68
C ALA A 24 15.93 0.02 -3.40
N ILE A 25 15.83 0.42 -2.14
CA ILE A 25 15.86 1.84 -1.73
C ILE A 25 17.24 2.43 -2.04
N SER A 26 18.30 1.76 -1.61
CA SER A 26 19.69 2.22 -1.81
C SER A 26 20.01 2.50 -3.28
N ALA A 27 19.49 1.68 -4.20
CA ALA A 27 19.69 1.85 -5.64
C ALA A 27 18.96 3.07 -6.25
N GLN A 28 17.96 3.63 -5.57
CA GLN A 28 17.08 4.67 -6.12
C GLN A 28 17.07 5.98 -5.31
N ILE A 29 17.48 5.95 -4.04
CA ILE A 29 17.26 7.05 -3.09
C ILE A 29 17.85 8.39 -3.56
N GLU A 30 19.05 8.37 -4.15
CA GLU A 30 19.68 9.57 -4.71
C GLU A 30 18.98 10.04 -5.99
N LYS A 31 18.58 9.11 -6.87
CA LYS A 31 17.82 9.43 -8.10
C LYS A 31 16.46 10.04 -7.78
N ALA A 32 15.89 9.70 -6.63
CA ALA A 32 14.67 10.28 -6.09
C ALA A 32 14.90 11.64 -5.40
N GLY A 33 16.11 12.19 -5.43
CA GLY A 33 16.45 13.50 -4.86
C GLY A 33 16.77 13.50 -3.36
N CYS A 34 16.82 12.33 -2.72
CA CYS A 34 17.17 12.20 -1.30
C CYS A 34 18.69 12.04 -1.13
N VAL A 35 19.43 13.13 -1.29
CA VAL A 35 20.91 13.17 -1.31
C VAL A 35 21.53 13.46 0.06
N THR A 36 20.80 14.14 0.95
CA THR A 36 21.26 14.46 2.30
C THR A 36 20.83 13.40 3.32
N LYS A 37 21.58 13.31 4.43
CA LYS A 37 21.22 12.45 5.57
C LYS A 37 19.80 12.71 6.08
N MET A 38 19.39 13.98 6.16
CA MET A 38 18.07 14.35 6.65
C MET A 38 16.95 13.90 5.70
N GLN A 39 17.13 14.08 4.39
CA GLN A 39 16.16 13.62 3.39
C GLN A 39 16.00 12.09 3.42
N GLN A 40 17.11 11.36 3.49
CA GLN A 40 17.07 9.89 3.56
C GLN A 40 16.40 9.42 4.86
N ALA A 41 16.73 10.04 6.01
CA ALA A 41 16.09 9.72 7.28
C ALA A 41 14.58 9.95 7.23
N MET A 42 14.13 11.09 6.69
CA MET A 42 12.71 11.40 6.57
C MET A 42 12.00 10.44 5.59
N PHE A 43 12.64 10.13 4.46
CA PHE A 43 12.12 9.16 3.51
C PHE A 43 11.90 7.79 4.17
N LEU A 44 12.90 7.28 4.89
CA LEU A 44 12.83 6.00 5.59
C LEU A 44 11.77 6.02 6.69
N ALA A 45 11.64 7.12 7.44
CA ALA A 45 10.65 7.24 8.51
C ALA A 45 9.22 7.23 7.95
N GLN A 46 8.91 8.04 6.93
CA GLN A 46 7.57 8.06 6.33
C GLN A 46 7.24 6.75 5.64
N CYS A 47 8.11 6.27 4.75
CA CYS A 47 7.89 5.02 4.06
C CYS A 47 7.80 3.84 5.03
N GLY A 48 8.59 3.87 6.11
CA GLY A 48 8.50 2.91 7.20
C GLY A 48 7.14 2.95 7.90
N HIS A 49 6.60 4.13 8.20
CA HIS A 49 5.27 4.27 8.78
C HIS A 49 4.18 3.71 7.86
N GLU A 50 4.13 4.18 6.61
CA GLU A 50 3.09 3.83 5.64
C GLU A 50 3.08 2.34 5.25
N SER A 51 4.24 1.70 5.24
CA SER A 51 4.39 0.28 4.88
C SER A 51 4.37 -0.67 6.09
N GLY A 52 4.13 -0.17 7.31
CA GLY A 52 4.17 -0.95 8.54
C GLY A 52 5.55 -1.56 8.80
N GLY A 53 6.59 -0.74 8.69
CA GLY A 53 7.99 -1.12 8.85
C GLY A 53 8.55 -1.89 7.66
N PHE A 54 8.17 -1.52 6.43
CA PHE A 54 8.55 -2.20 5.19
C PHE A 54 8.10 -3.66 5.12
N THR A 55 6.95 -3.96 5.72
CA THR A 55 6.35 -5.31 5.74
C THR A 55 5.23 -5.47 4.70
N ARG A 56 4.63 -4.35 4.24
CA ARG A 56 3.46 -4.35 3.35
C ARG A 56 3.65 -3.36 2.21
N PHE A 57 3.37 -3.83 1.00
CA PHE A 57 3.52 -3.04 -0.25
C PHE A 57 2.28 -3.12 -1.15
N LYS A 58 1.22 -3.74 -0.66
CA LYS A 58 -0.08 -3.83 -1.34
C LYS A 58 -1.16 -3.97 -0.30
N GLU A 59 -2.30 -3.35 -0.57
CA GLU A 59 -3.50 -3.66 0.20
C GLU A 59 -4.01 -5.08 -0.12
N ASN A 60 -4.70 -5.69 0.86
CA ASN A 60 -5.23 -7.04 0.73
C ASN A 60 -6.75 -7.08 0.49
N LEU A 61 -7.48 -6.02 0.85
CA LEU A 61 -8.93 -5.87 0.76
C LEU A 61 -9.75 -7.07 1.26
N ASN A 62 -9.22 -7.82 2.25
CA ASN A 62 -9.87 -9.03 2.74
C ASN A 62 -10.78 -8.76 3.95
N TYR A 63 -11.91 -8.09 3.72
CA TYR A 63 -12.86 -7.68 4.77
C TYR A 63 -14.00 -8.70 4.96
N SER A 64 -14.47 -8.87 6.21
CA SER A 64 -15.77 -9.49 6.49
C SER A 64 -16.91 -8.55 6.08
N TRP A 65 -18.15 -9.06 5.99
CA TRP A 65 -19.31 -8.20 5.71
C TRP A 65 -19.42 -7.05 6.72
N LEU A 66 -19.15 -7.31 8.00
CA LEU A 66 -19.18 -6.28 9.05
C LEU A 66 -18.07 -5.25 8.88
N GLY A 67 -16.87 -5.69 8.47
CA GLY A 67 -15.76 -4.81 8.14
C GLY A 67 -16.08 -3.90 6.94
N LEU A 68 -16.67 -4.46 5.89
CA LEU A 68 -17.12 -3.71 4.72
C LEU A 68 -18.15 -2.63 5.09
N SER A 69 -19.16 -2.96 5.88
CA SER A 69 -20.18 -1.99 6.31
C SER A 69 -19.63 -0.90 7.23
N LYS A 70 -18.53 -1.16 7.96
CA LYS A 70 -17.86 -0.16 8.80
C LYS A 70 -16.92 0.74 7.99
N THR A 71 -16.02 0.16 7.21
CA THR A 71 -14.96 0.88 6.49
C THR A 71 -15.45 1.50 5.19
N PHE A 72 -16.35 0.83 4.49
CA PHE A 72 -16.82 1.20 3.15
C PHE A 72 -18.34 1.37 3.12
N ARG A 73 -18.90 1.98 4.18
CA ARG A 73 -20.35 2.14 4.39
C ARG A 73 -21.08 2.71 3.17
N LYS A 74 -20.46 3.64 2.44
CA LYS A 74 -21.01 4.23 1.20
C LYS A 74 -21.30 3.15 0.13
N TYR A 75 -20.44 2.14 0.02
CA TYR A 75 -20.52 1.10 -1.02
C TYR A 75 -21.26 -0.16 -0.53
N PHE A 76 -21.28 -0.38 0.79
CA PHE A 76 -21.90 -1.54 1.46
C PHE A 76 -22.81 -1.08 2.61
N PRO A 77 -23.91 -0.36 2.31
CA PRO A 77 -24.75 0.27 3.33
C PRO A 77 -25.57 -0.74 4.14
N ASP A 78 -25.81 -1.93 3.60
CA ASP A 78 -26.62 -2.98 4.21
C ASP A 78 -25.87 -4.34 4.23
N PRO A 79 -26.24 -5.24 5.16
CA PRO A 79 -25.60 -6.55 5.28
C PRO A 79 -25.79 -7.47 4.06
N LEU A 80 -26.91 -7.37 3.33
CA LEU A 80 -27.18 -8.24 2.18
C LEU A 80 -26.21 -7.92 1.04
N THR A 81 -25.97 -6.64 0.79
CA THR A 81 -24.96 -6.19 -0.16
C THR A 81 -23.56 -6.58 0.32
N ALA A 82 -23.20 -6.28 1.57
CA ALA A 82 -21.86 -6.59 2.10
C ALA A 82 -21.50 -8.08 2.04
N LYS A 83 -22.44 -8.97 2.38
CA LYS A 83 -22.24 -10.43 2.32
C LYS A 83 -21.94 -10.97 0.92
N LYS A 84 -22.39 -10.30 -0.15
CA LYS A 84 -22.06 -10.73 -1.52
C LYS A 84 -20.55 -10.57 -1.82
N TYR A 85 -19.90 -9.62 -1.16
CA TYR A 85 -18.52 -9.19 -1.41
C TYR A 85 -17.52 -9.60 -0.33
N GLU A 86 -17.99 -10.05 0.84
CA GLU A 86 -17.09 -10.39 1.93
C GLU A 86 -16.06 -11.45 1.52
N ARG A 87 -14.82 -11.26 1.98
CA ARG A 87 -13.69 -12.15 1.66
C ARG A 87 -13.42 -12.32 0.16
N LYS A 88 -13.93 -11.40 -0.69
CA LYS A 88 -13.69 -11.37 -2.13
C LYS A 88 -12.95 -10.07 -2.51
N PRO A 89 -11.64 -9.98 -2.24
CA PRO A 89 -10.89 -8.72 -2.29
C PRO A 89 -10.90 -8.05 -3.67
N GLU A 90 -10.88 -8.84 -4.75
CA GLU A 90 -10.98 -8.31 -6.11
C GLU A 90 -12.32 -7.64 -6.38
N LEU A 91 -13.44 -8.27 -6.01
CA LEU A 91 -14.76 -7.66 -6.14
C LEU A 91 -14.91 -6.41 -5.25
N ILE A 92 -14.34 -6.45 -4.04
CA ILE A 92 -14.33 -5.29 -3.15
C ILE A 92 -13.59 -4.12 -3.81
N ALA A 93 -12.39 -4.38 -4.36
CA ALA A 93 -11.58 -3.36 -5.02
C ALA A 93 -12.30 -2.76 -6.23
N ASN A 94 -12.82 -3.61 -7.10
CA ASN A 94 -13.55 -3.20 -8.30
C ASN A 94 -14.75 -2.32 -7.97
N ARG A 95 -15.46 -2.59 -6.86
CA ARG A 95 -16.59 -1.76 -6.42
C ARG A 95 -16.15 -0.44 -5.77
N VAL A 96 -15.16 -0.47 -4.88
CA VAL A 96 -14.73 0.70 -4.09
C VAL A 96 -13.97 1.73 -4.95
N TYR A 97 -13.29 1.27 -6.00
CA TYR A 97 -12.47 2.09 -6.88
C TYR A 97 -13.06 2.32 -8.28
N ALA A 98 -14.26 1.80 -8.58
CA ALA A 98 -14.95 2.05 -9.85
C ALA A 98 -15.15 3.55 -10.12
N ASN A 99 -14.93 3.97 -11.37
CA ASN A 99 -15.15 5.33 -11.86
C ASN A 99 -14.38 6.40 -11.05
N ARG A 100 -13.19 6.06 -10.55
CA ARG A 100 -12.34 6.95 -9.74
C ARG A 100 -10.91 6.89 -10.24
N LEU A 101 -10.24 8.04 -10.21
CA LEU A 101 -8.80 8.15 -10.52
C LEU A 101 -8.41 7.62 -11.91
N GLY A 102 -9.34 7.57 -12.85
CA GLY A 102 -9.13 7.02 -14.20
C GLY A 102 -9.58 5.57 -14.38
N ASN A 103 -9.96 4.86 -13.31
CA ASN A 103 -10.51 3.51 -13.40
C ASN A 103 -11.86 3.49 -14.12
N GLY A 104 -12.10 2.43 -14.90
CA GLY A 104 -13.40 2.10 -15.47
C GLY A 104 -14.45 1.69 -14.42
N ASP A 105 -15.56 1.16 -14.90
CA ASP A 105 -16.65 0.69 -14.05
C ASP A 105 -16.27 -0.57 -13.23
N GLU A 106 -17.17 -1.05 -12.37
CA GLU A 106 -16.90 -2.23 -11.53
C GLU A 106 -16.61 -3.51 -12.37
N LYS A 107 -17.08 -3.59 -13.62
CA LYS A 107 -16.86 -4.76 -14.48
C LYS A 107 -15.52 -4.74 -15.20
N SER A 108 -14.90 -3.56 -15.34
CA SER A 108 -13.59 -3.39 -15.99
C SER A 108 -12.47 -4.20 -15.33
N GLY A 109 -12.56 -4.43 -14.01
CA GLY A 109 -11.46 -5.01 -13.22
C GLY A 109 -10.37 -4.00 -12.83
N ASP A 110 -10.51 -2.73 -13.22
CA ASP A 110 -9.50 -1.70 -12.99
C ASP A 110 -9.28 -1.43 -11.50
N GLY A 111 -10.33 -1.45 -10.69
CA GLY A 111 -10.21 -1.22 -9.25
C GLY A 111 -9.28 -2.21 -8.55
N TRP A 112 -9.28 -3.49 -8.96
CA TRP A 112 -8.32 -4.48 -8.48
C TRP A 112 -6.95 -4.32 -9.14
N LYS A 113 -6.93 -4.10 -10.46
CA LYS A 113 -5.70 -3.94 -11.24
C LYS A 113 -4.85 -2.79 -10.72
N TYR A 114 -5.47 -1.66 -10.36
CA TYR A 114 -4.82 -0.42 -9.92
C TYR A 114 -5.05 -0.09 -8.44
N ARG A 115 -5.35 -1.11 -7.63
CA ARG A 115 -5.40 -0.98 -6.16
C ARG A 115 -4.08 -0.48 -5.55
N GLY A 116 -4.16 0.01 -4.32
CA GLY A 116 -3.08 0.53 -3.49
C GLY A 116 -1.84 -0.38 -3.44
N ARG A 117 -0.70 0.16 -3.91
CA ARG A 117 0.60 -0.51 -3.91
C ARG A 117 1.76 0.45 -3.60
N GLY A 118 2.92 -0.14 -3.31
CA GLY A 118 4.18 0.55 -3.08
C GLY A 118 4.34 1.02 -1.63
N LEU A 119 5.35 1.86 -1.41
CA LEU A 119 5.71 2.38 -0.08
C LEU A 119 4.70 3.37 0.49
N ILE A 120 4.07 4.18 -0.38
CA ILE A 120 3.16 5.28 -0.02
C ILE A 120 1.75 5.09 -0.61
N GLN A 121 1.36 3.83 -0.84
CA GLN A 121 0.03 3.42 -1.29
C GLN A 121 -0.53 4.21 -2.50
N ILE A 122 0.13 4.11 -3.65
CA ILE A 122 -0.38 4.67 -4.91
C ILE A 122 -1.58 3.85 -5.41
N THR A 123 -2.67 4.53 -5.74
CA THR A 123 -3.95 3.96 -6.19
C THR A 123 -4.48 4.75 -7.38
N GLY A 124 -5.12 4.08 -8.33
CA GLY A 124 -5.68 4.69 -9.54
C GLY A 124 -5.11 4.10 -10.81
#